data_AF-A0A4Z1DYL0-F1
#
_entry.id   AF-A0A4Z1DYL0-F1
#
_cell.length_a   1.000
_cell.length_b   1.000
_cell.length_c   1.000
_cell.angle_alpha   90.00
_cell.angle_beta   90.00
_cell.angle_gamma   90.00
#
_symmetry.space_group_name_H-M   'P 1'
#
loop_
_entity.id
_entity.type
_entity.pdbx_description
1 polymer ?
#
loop_
_entity_poly.entity_id
_entity_poly.type
_entity_poly.pdbx_seq_one_letter_code
_entity_poly.pdbx_strand_id
1 'polypeptide(L)'
;MTIYTFNLLVGYEPNGVDVAQASRAIMLRQLQEPARFVFTTWPSPQKLAYYLSLGHKDEELLYAYLSFTDQATNVPSVTVGALQMDFQLTRLDLVKKTETEAHYQFSNNQSLVFTLDPYHRDCVRYVDYLVRGSIVKREWYGAKKMVTEYFVGGTIVRRTYHHQDGKVAFQEIKQGEQWFYQLGTEILLTQTQVLERFLARLNLGKEDILLLDRASLMDFTRPILEQKTSARLGFVFHSEHEFLNGSLNYEYYYVFKYMRRFDFLLVATELQKEVLLETFKKQGIDVLPIYVLPVGHLDQLQQPSSPRQPLSMMTASRLDPRKRIDLAIRAVALAHQKVPGLQFHIFGKGGEEPTLRQLIQDLYADDYILLRGHADLDSLYPQFQVYVTTSQWETFGLTLMEAVGSGLALVGFDARYGNPTFIQDGKNGYLVPYGVERNEEDLVADMADKLVSVLENDLESMHQTSYKIARTYLRERVVQAWRQVLDGLREDLSSHS
;
A
#
# COMPACT_ATOMS: atom_id res chain seq x y z
N MET A 1 13.15 -8.43 -20.43
CA MET A 1 11.97 -8.44 -19.56
C MET A 1 12.20 -7.50 -18.40
N THR A 2 11.43 -6.41 -18.36
CA THR A 2 11.29 -5.54 -17.19
C THR A 2 9.83 -5.49 -16.79
N ILE A 3 9.55 -5.56 -15.49
CA ILE A 3 8.19 -5.48 -14.94
C ILE A 3 7.97 -4.03 -14.47
N TYR A 4 7.06 -3.32 -15.12
CA TYR A 4 6.67 -1.96 -14.75
C TYR A 4 5.34 -2.00 -13.98
N THR A 5 5.40 -1.66 -12.69
CA THR A 5 4.21 -1.52 -11.84
C THR A 5 3.75 -0.07 -11.84
N PHE A 6 2.52 0.20 -12.29
CA PHE A 6 1.95 1.54 -12.34
C PHE A 6 1.07 1.85 -11.14
N ASN A 7 0.96 3.16 -10.86
CA ASN A 7 0.03 3.80 -9.91
C ASN A 7 0.50 3.87 -8.45
N LEU A 8 1.77 4.22 -8.24
CA LEU A 8 2.19 4.66 -6.93
C LEU A 8 1.47 5.97 -6.54
N LEU A 9 0.63 5.91 -5.49
CA LEU A 9 -0.15 7.00 -4.83
C LEU A 9 -0.61 8.18 -5.71
N VAL A 10 -1.35 7.90 -6.80
CA VAL A 10 -2.04 8.94 -7.59
C VAL A 10 -3.35 9.37 -6.90
N GLY A 11 -3.31 10.42 -6.07
CA GLY A 11 -4.52 10.96 -5.42
C GLY A 11 -5.11 10.10 -4.28
N TYR A 12 -4.46 8.99 -3.94
CA TYR A 12 -4.84 8.12 -2.82
C TYR A 12 -4.00 8.40 -1.58
N GLU A 13 -4.53 8.02 -0.42
CA GLU A 13 -3.80 7.90 0.85
C GLU A 13 -3.15 6.50 0.97
N PRO A 14 -2.01 6.39 1.67
CA PRO A 14 -1.36 5.12 2.00
C PRO A 14 -2.33 4.02 2.45
N ASN A 15 -2.28 2.86 1.82
CA ASN A 15 -3.13 1.71 2.14
C ASN A 15 -2.50 0.36 1.76
N GLY A 16 -3.27 -0.73 1.91
CA GLY A 16 -2.80 -2.09 1.68
C GLY A 16 -2.29 -2.37 0.25
N VAL A 17 -2.73 -1.61 -0.76
CA VAL A 17 -2.20 -1.71 -2.14
C VAL A 17 -0.72 -1.34 -2.16
N ASP A 18 -0.32 -0.32 -1.40
CA ASP A 18 1.05 0.18 -1.39
C ASP A 18 1.99 -0.81 -0.67
N VAL A 19 1.49 -1.44 0.41
CA VAL A 19 2.18 -2.56 1.06
C VAL A 19 2.31 -3.76 0.13
N ALA A 20 1.28 -4.05 -0.67
CA ALA A 20 1.32 -5.12 -1.66
C ALA A 20 2.37 -4.88 -2.76
N GLN A 21 2.48 -3.64 -3.23
CA GLN A 21 3.52 -3.24 -4.19
C GLN A 21 4.93 -3.36 -3.59
N ALA A 22 5.11 -3.02 -2.32
CA ALA A 22 6.39 -3.20 -1.64
C ALA A 22 6.76 -4.68 -1.45
N SER A 23 5.79 -5.51 -1.04
CA SER A 23 5.95 -6.97 -0.99
C SER A 23 6.39 -7.52 -2.36
N ARG A 24 5.70 -7.11 -3.44
CA ARG A 24 6.08 -7.44 -4.82
C ARG A 24 7.51 -7.01 -5.15
N ALA A 25 7.92 -5.80 -4.78
CA ALA A 25 9.29 -5.32 -5.02
C ALA A 25 10.33 -6.25 -4.39
N ILE A 26 10.09 -6.69 -3.16
CA ILE A 26 10.96 -7.63 -2.44
C ILE A 26 11.00 -8.99 -3.16
N MET A 27 9.86 -9.54 -3.58
CA MET A 27 9.81 -10.84 -4.26
C MET A 27 10.57 -10.81 -5.60
N LEU A 28 10.31 -9.79 -6.42
CA LEU A 28 10.98 -9.63 -7.73
C LEU A 28 12.48 -9.44 -7.57
N ARG A 29 12.91 -8.69 -6.55
CA ARG A 29 14.33 -8.54 -6.20
C ARG A 29 14.98 -9.86 -5.80
N GLN A 30 14.29 -10.71 -5.04
CA GLN A 30 14.81 -12.04 -4.69
C GLN A 30 14.90 -12.98 -5.90
N LEU A 31 14.03 -12.80 -6.88
CA LEU A 31 14.10 -13.50 -8.17
C LEU A 31 15.11 -12.89 -9.15
N GLN A 32 15.74 -11.75 -8.79
CA GLN A 32 16.62 -10.98 -9.67
C GLN A 32 15.93 -10.51 -10.96
N GLU A 33 14.60 -10.29 -10.89
CA GLU A 33 13.81 -9.79 -12.00
C GLU A 33 13.89 -8.26 -12.04
N PRO A 34 14.23 -7.65 -13.19
CA PRO A 34 14.21 -6.21 -13.33
C PRO A 34 12.79 -5.66 -13.11
N ALA A 35 12.62 -4.82 -12.09
CA ALA A 35 11.33 -4.23 -11.73
C ALA A 35 11.43 -2.72 -11.58
N ARG A 36 10.42 -1.99 -12.04
CA ARG A 36 10.28 -0.54 -11.91
C ARG A 36 8.90 -0.21 -11.36
N PHE A 37 8.85 0.60 -10.32
CA PHE A 37 7.61 1.06 -9.70
C PHE A 37 7.39 2.54 -10.05
N VAL A 38 6.32 2.82 -10.78
CA VAL A 38 6.13 4.06 -11.51
C VAL A 38 5.29 5.05 -10.72
N PHE A 39 5.92 6.16 -10.35
CA PHE A 39 5.23 7.40 -9.98
C PHE A 39 4.84 8.14 -11.27
N THR A 40 3.55 8.19 -11.56
CA THR A 40 3.01 8.91 -12.74
C THR A 40 3.00 10.42 -12.54
N THR A 41 3.17 10.89 -11.29
CA THR A 41 3.34 12.29 -10.92
C THR A 41 4.48 12.41 -9.90
N TRP A 42 5.11 13.58 -9.77
CA TRP A 42 6.17 13.75 -8.78
C TRP A 42 5.62 13.65 -7.34
N PRO A 43 6.17 12.77 -6.49
CA PRO A 43 5.64 12.56 -5.14
C PRO A 43 6.01 13.70 -4.20
N SER A 44 5.18 13.89 -3.18
CA SER A 44 5.56 14.71 -2.03
C SER A 44 6.64 14.01 -1.19
N PRO A 45 7.39 14.74 -0.33
CA PRO A 45 8.36 14.13 0.59
C PRO A 45 7.76 13.02 1.44
N GLN A 46 6.55 13.21 1.95
CA GLN A 46 5.87 12.23 2.80
C GLN A 46 5.55 10.95 2.04
N LYS A 47 5.08 11.07 0.79
CA LYS A 47 4.77 9.92 -0.06
C LYS A 47 6.02 9.13 -0.43
N LEU A 48 7.10 9.83 -0.84
CA LEU A 48 8.36 9.16 -1.15
C LEU A 48 8.93 8.44 0.09
N ALA A 49 8.99 9.13 1.23
CA ALA A 49 9.48 8.55 2.48
C ALA A 49 8.66 7.31 2.88
N TYR A 50 7.34 7.35 2.71
CA TYR A 50 6.46 6.21 2.97
C TYR A 50 6.84 4.98 2.11
N TYR A 51 6.96 5.11 0.80
CA TYR A 51 7.34 3.97 -0.05
C TYR A 51 8.75 3.44 0.26
N LEU A 52 9.71 4.31 0.53
CA LEU A 52 11.04 3.88 0.95
C LEU A 52 10.98 3.12 2.29
N SER A 53 10.15 3.57 3.23
CA SER A 53 9.96 2.90 4.54
C SER A 53 9.33 1.51 4.42
N LEU A 54 8.58 1.24 3.35
CA LEU A 54 8.04 -0.10 3.05
C LEU A 54 9.09 -1.05 2.42
N GLY A 55 10.28 -0.54 2.07
CA GLY A 55 11.38 -1.35 1.51
C GLY A 55 11.55 -1.27 -0.02
N HIS A 56 10.88 -0.30 -0.67
CA HIS A 56 11.28 0.09 -2.03
C HIS A 56 12.67 0.71 -2.02
N LYS A 57 13.45 0.47 -3.07
CA LYS A 57 14.74 1.13 -3.25
C LYS A 57 14.65 2.26 -4.26
N ASP A 58 15.47 3.29 -4.09
CA ASP A 58 15.55 4.42 -5.02
C ASP A 58 15.77 3.95 -6.46
N GLU A 59 16.59 2.92 -6.70
CA GLU A 59 16.86 2.40 -8.05
C GLU A 59 15.65 1.70 -8.67
N GLU A 60 14.67 1.26 -7.88
CA GLU A 60 13.47 0.60 -8.39
C GLU A 60 12.35 1.61 -8.68
N LEU A 61 12.43 2.83 -8.13
CA LEU A 61 11.45 3.88 -8.32
C LEU A 61 11.70 4.62 -9.65
N LEU A 62 10.67 4.68 -10.48
CA LEU A 62 10.69 5.37 -11.77
C LEU A 62 9.70 6.53 -11.74
N TYR A 63 10.17 7.74 -12.01
CA TYR A 63 9.33 8.94 -12.04
C TYR A 63 9.03 9.33 -13.48
N ALA A 64 7.76 9.29 -13.87
CA ALA A 64 7.34 9.57 -15.24
C ALA A 64 7.88 10.93 -15.73
N TYR A 65 7.82 11.97 -14.89
CA TYR A 65 8.22 13.32 -15.29
C TYR A 65 9.75 13.50 -15.29
N LEU A 66 10.47 12.79 -14.42
CA LEU A 66 11.93 12.82 -14.42
C LEU A 66 12.52 12.09 -15.63
N SER A 67 11.80 11.14 -16.21
CA SER A 67 12.21 10.44 -17.45
C SER A 67 12.44 11.37 -18.65
N PHE A 68 11.93 12.61 -18.57
CA PHE A 68 12.14 13.62 -19.59
C PHE A 68 13.54 14.25 -19.57
N THR A 69 14.27 14.06 -18.47
CA THR A 69 15.63 14.55 -18.25
C THR A 69 16.69 13.54 -18.72
N ASP A 70 17.97 13.91 -18.62
CA ASP A 70 19.13 13.04 -18.85
C ASP A 70 19.77 12.58 -17.53
N GLN A 71 19.06 12.68 -16.39
CA GLN A 71 19.57 12.28 -15.09
C GLN A 71 19.98 10.80 -15.11
N ALA A 72 21.24 10.53 -14.75
CA ALA A 72 21.76 9.16 -14.75
C ALA A 72 21.16 8.30 -13.63
N THR A 73 20.82 8.91 -12.50
CA THR A 73 20.22 8.25 -11.35
C THR A 73 19.45 9.25 -10.49
N ASN A 74 18.39 8.77 -9.83
CA ASN A 74 17.64 9.50 -8.81
C ASN A 74 18.09 9.18 -7.38
N VAL A 75 19.08 8.30 -7.22
CA VAL A 75 19.65 7.95 -5.91
C VAL A 75 20.39 9.18 -5.35
N PRO A 76 20.10 9.61 -4.11
CA PRO A 76 20.84 10.71 -3.47
C PRO A 76 22.32 10.39 -3.33
N SER A 77 23.17 11.29 -3.82
CA SER A 77 24.61 11.21 -3.58
C SER A 77 25.26 12.57 -3.31
N VAL A 78 24.48 13.65 -3.35
CA VAL A 78 24.95 15.01 -3.05
C VAL A 78 25.03 15.17 -1.54
N THR A 79 26.23 15.40 -1.02
CA THR A 79 26.47 15.49 0.43
C THR A 79 26.16 16.88 0.98
N VAL A 80 25.94 16.95 2.30
CA VAL A 80 25.83 18.24 3.02
C VAL A 80 27.04 19.12 2.76
N GLY A 81 28.24 18.55 2.81
CA GLY A 81 29.49 19.29 2.58
C GLY A 81 29.61 19.86 1.17
N ALA A 82 29.20 19.08 0.15
CA ALA A 82 29.18 19.56 -1.23
C ALA A 82 28.24 20.76 -1.40
N LEU A 83 27.01 20.67 -0.86
CA LEU A 83 26.07 21.80 -0.92
C LEU A 83 26.53 22.99 -0.08
N GLN A 84 27.17 22.78 1.07
CA GLN A 84 27.78 23.88 1.84
C GLN A 84 28.82 24.63 1.00
N MET A 85 29.64 23.92 0.23
CA MET A 85 30.60 24.55 -0.69
C MET A 85 29.89 25.30 -1.82
N ASP A 86 28.91 24.66 -2.47
CA ASP A 86 28.16 25.24 -3.59
C ASP A 86 27.39 26.52 -3.18
N PHE A 87 26.80 26.51 -1.99
CA PHE A 87 26.08 27.66 -1.41
C PHE A 87 26.99 28.62 -0.63
N GLN A 88 28.30 28.35 -0.54
CA GLN A 88 29.28 29.16 0.21
C GLN A 88 28.89 29.35 1.69
N LEU A 89 28.32 28.32 2.31
CA LEU A 89 27.86 28.35 3.70
C LEU A 89 29.02 28.17 4.68
N THR A 90 28.96 28.94 5.76
CA THR A 90 29.95 28.91 6.84
C THR A 90 29.35 28.34 8.12
N ARG A 91 30.21 28.08 9.13
CA ARG A 91 29.75 27.68 10.47
C ARG A 91 28.90 28.75 11.16
N LEU A 92 29.04 30.02 10.78
CA LEU A 92 28.29 31.12 11.37
C LEU A 92 26.83 31.14 10.89
N ASP A 93 26.56 30.55 9.72
CA ASP A 93 25.21 30.49 9.16
C ASP A 93 24.39 29.35 9.78
N LEU A 94 25.04 28.29 10.29
CA LEU A 94 24.38 27.10 10.82
C LEU A 94 23.75 27.39 12.20
N VAL A 95 22.42 27.38 12.26
CA VAL A 95 21.67 27.63 13.51
C VAL A 95 21.18 26.36 14.18
N LYS A 96 20.96 25.28 13.43
CA LYS A 96 20.50 24.00 13.96
C LYS A 96 20.99 22.85 13.07
N LYS A 97 21.44 21.76 13.70
CA LYS A 97 21.73 20.50 13.02
C LYS A 97 21.18 19.34 13.83
N THR A 98 20.44 18.46 13.18
CA THR A 98 19.93 17.20 13.72
C THR A 98 20.39 16.04 12.83
N GLU A 99 19.92 14.82 13.11
CA GLU A 99 20.12 13.65 12.25
C GLU A 99 19.33 13.74 10.93
N THR A 100 18.28 14.56 10.88
CA THR A 100 17.35 14.64 9.75
C THR A 100 17.42 15.97 8.99
N GLU A 101 18.01 17.02 9.58
CA GLU A 101 18.07 18.34 8.98
C GLU A 101 19.31 19.16 9.37
N ALA A 102 19.68 20.10 8.51
CA ALA A 102 20.61 21.19 8.82
C ALA A 102 20.00 22.53 8.38
N HIS A 103 19.86 23.47 9.32
CA HIS A 103 19.24 24.77 9.11
C HIS A 103 20.30 25.87 9.14
N TYR A 104 20.34 26.66 8.06
CA TYR A 104 21.22 27.81 7.89
C TYR A 104 20.38 29.08 7.78
N GLN A 105 20.68 30.11 8.58
CA GLN A 105 19.93 31.35 8.63
C GLN A 105 20.82 32.55 8.29
N PHE A 106 20.31 33.45 7.44
CA PHE A 106 21.02 34.64 6.99
C PHE A 106 20.44 35.91 7.61
N SER A 107 21.21 37.00 7.55
CA SER A 107 20.88 38.30 8.15
C SER A 107 19.63 38.99 7.55
N ASN A 108 19.20 38.57 6.37
CA ASN A 108 18.07 39.15 5.63
C ASN A 108 16.74 38.41 5.84
N ASN A 109 16.60 37.61 6.91
CA ASN A 109 15.45 36.74 7.20
C ASN A 109 15.18 35.66 6.12
N GLN A 110 16.22 35.28 5.37
CA GLN A 110 16.20 34.10 4.52
C GLN A 110 16.86 32.94 5.25
N SER A 111 16.44 31.72 4.94
CA SER A 111 17.11 30.53 5.43
C SER A 111 17.07 29.39 4.43
N LEU A 112 18.02 28.47 4.59
CA LEU A 112 18.05 27.17 3.90
C LEU A 112 17.86 26.07 4.93
N VAL A 113 16.97 25.13 4.65
CA VAL A 113 16.83 23.89 5.43
C VAL A 113 17.18 22.73 4.53
N PHE A 114 18.29 22.06 4.84
CA PHE A 114 18.68 20.84 4.17
C PHE A 114 17.99 19.68 4.86
N THR A 115 17.13 18.96 4.16
CA THR A 115 16.58 17.69 4.65
C THR A 115 17.50 16.56 4.23
N LEU A 116 18.02 15.83 5.22
CA LEU A 116 18.95 14.73 5.01
C LEU A 116 18.21 13.47 4.60
N ASP A 117 18.90 12.63 3.83
CA ASP A 117 18.35 11.36 3.42
C ASP A 117 18.49 10.28 4.53
N PRO A 118 17.40 9.57 4.89
CA PRO A 118 17.46 8.56 5.94
C PRO A 118 18.18 7.25 5.54
N TYR A 119 18.38 6.99 4.24
CA TYR A 119 18.97 5.75 3.73
C TYR A 119 20.38 5.95 3.15
N HIS A 120 20.70 7.17 2.72
CA HIS A 120 22.00 7.56 2.17
C HIS A 120 22.70 8.56 3.09
N ARG A 121 23.63 8.04 3.89
CA ARG A 121 24.32 8.81 4.95
C ARG A 121 24.96 10.10 4.40
N ASP A 122 24.81 11.17 5.15
CA ASP A 122 25.34 12.51 4.86
C ASP A 122 24.87 13.13 3.52
N CYS A 123 23.91 12.50 2.83
CA CYS A 123 23.32 13.01 1.60
C CYS A 123 22.11 13.90 1.91
N VAL A 124 21.88 14.89 1.04
CA VAL A 124 20.74 15.79 1.10
C VAL A 124 19.70 15.33 0.09
N ARG A 125 18.46 15.08 0.54
CA ARG A 125 17.36 14.69 -0.35
C ARG A 125 16.74 15.91 -1.01
N TYR A 126 16.52 16.98 -0.25
CA TYR A 126 16.08 18.26 -0.78
C TYR A 126 16.50 19.43 0.12
N VAL A 127 16.48 20.63 -0.46
CA VAL A 127 16.76 21.91 0.21
C VAL A 127 15.54 22.81 0.09
N ASP A 128 15.01 23.25 1.23
CA ASP A 128 13.98 24.27 1.31
C ASP A 128 14.58 25.66 1.45
N TYR A 129 14.06 26.59 0.67
CA TYR A 129 14.39 28.02 0.71
C TYR A 129 13.23 28.74 1.36
N LEU A 130 13.51 29.41 2.48
CA LEU A 130 12.50 30.11 3.25
C LEU A 130 12.77 31.62 3.25
N VAL A 131 11.67 32.38 3.20
CA VAL A 131 11.68 33.84 3.39
C VAL A 131 10.70 34.13 4.52
N ARG A 132 11.19 34.71 5.62
CA ARG A 132 10.37 34.97 6.83
C ARG A 132 9.62 33.72 7.31
N GLY A 133 10.28 32.56 7.26
CA GLY A 133 9.73 31.27 7.70
C GLY A 133 8.77 30.60 6.72
N SER A 134 8.42 31.22 5.59
CA SER A 134 7.58 30.60 4.54
C SER A 134 8.45 30.01 3.44
N ILE A 135 8.18 28.76 3.05
CA ILE A 135 8.87 28.12 1.91
C ILE A 135 8.45 28.84 0.63
N VAL A 136 9.44 29.28 -0.15
CA VAL A 136 9.24 29.90 -1.47
C VAL A 136 9.75 29.01 -2.61
N LYS A 137 10.71 28.13 -2.32
CA LYS A 137 11.32 27.21 -3.29
C LYS A 137 11.83 25.95 -2.59
N ARG A 138 11.74 24.80 -3.24
CA ARG A 138 12.38 23.53 -2.84
C ARG A 138 13.21 22.98 -3.99
N GLU A 139 14.42 22.52 -3.72
CA GLU A 139 15.28 21.85 -4.70
C GLU A 139 15.55 20.40 -4.28
N TRP A 140 15.24 19.44 -5.15
CA TRP A 140 15.41 18.00 -4.94
C TRP A 140 16.71 17.49 -5.57
N TYR A 141 17.39 16.58 -4.88
CA TYR A 141 18.72 16.10 -5.27
C TYR A 141 18.76 14.57 -5.35
N GLY A 142 19.30 14.08 -6.46
CA GLY A 142 19.77 12.71 -6.65
C GLY A 142 21.30 12.74 -6.68
N ALA A 143 21.89 12.37 -7.82
CA ALA A 143 23.31 12.65 -8.09
C ALA A 143 23.59 14.12 -8.45
N LYS A 144 22.58 14.80 -8.98
CA LYS A 144 22.56 16.24 -9.27
C LYS A 144 21.21 16.82 -8.84
N LYS A 145 21.03 18.14 -8.96
CA LYS A 145 19.72 18.76 -8.81
C LYS A 145 18.76 18.21 -9.88
N MET A 146 17.65 17.63 -9.45
CA MET A 146 16.67 16.97 -10.32
C MET A 146 15.44 17.81 -10.56
N VAL A 147 14.83 18.34 -9.48
CA VAL A 147 13.53 19.02 -9.54
C VAL A 147 13.57 20.27 -8.67
N THR A 148 12.99 21.36 -9.15
CA THR A 148 12.74 22.57 -8.36
C THR A 148 11.24 22.82 -8.28
N GLU A 149 10.71 22.98 -7.06
CA GLU A 149 9.32 23.35 -6.80
C GLU A 149 9.25 24.81 -6.33
N TYR A 150 8.27 25.56 -6.80
CA TYR A 150 8.04 26.96 -6.44
C TYR A 150 6.70 27.11 -5.72
N PHE A 151 6.69 27.89 -4.64
CA PHE A 151 5.54 27.99 -3.74
C PHE A 151 4.99 29.41 -3.67
N VAL A 152 3.65 29.52 -3.61
CA VAL A 152 2.92 30.75 -3.30
C VAL A 152 1.84 30.40 -2.29
N GLY A 153 1.86 31.05 -1.11
CA GLY A 153 0.90 30.74 -0.03
C GLY A 153 0.94 29.28 0.42
N GLY A 154 2.12 28.65 0.40
CA GLY A 154 2.29 27.23 0.74
C GLY A 154 1.84 26.23 -0.35
N THR A 155 1.30 26.71 -1.46
CA THR A 155 0.87 25.85 -2.58
C THR A 155 1.91 25.85 -3.69
N ILE A 156 2.18 24.69 -4.28
CA ILE A 156 3.08 24.58 -5.44
C ILE A 156 2.38 25.17 -6.67
N VAL A 157 3.03 26.16 -7.29
CA VAL A 157 2.54 26.81 -8.51
C VAL A 157 3.34 26.44 -9.76
N ARG A 158 4.54 25.88 -9.58
CA ARG A 158 5.39 25.44 -10.68
C ARG A 158 6.37 24.36 -10.21
N ARG A 159 6.64 23.38 -11.07
CA ARG A 159 7.76 22.45 -10.93
C ARG A 159 8.63 22.47 -12.18
N THR A 160 9.93 22.44 -12.03
CA THR A 160 10.88 22.36 -13.15
C THR A 160 11.80 21.17 -12.96
N TYR A 161 12.00 20.39 -14.02
CA TYR A 161 12.81 19.18 -14.05
C TYR A 161 14.06 19.47 -14.86
N HIS A 162 15.21 19.11 -14.29
CA HIS A 162 16.51 19.56 -14.77
C HIS A 162 17.30 18.41 -15.39
N HIS A 163 17.99 18.71 -16.49
CA HIS A 163 19.11 17.92 -16.97
C HIS A 163 20.29 17.97 -15.98
N GLN A 164 21.27 17.09 -16.15
CA GLN A 164 22.49 17.05 -15.33
C GLN A 164 23.30 18.35 -15.42
N ASP A 165 23.22 19.05 -16.56
CA ASP A 165 23.85 20.36 -16.78
C ASP A 165 23.05 21.52 -16.16
N GLY A 166 21.91 21.24 -15.52
CA GLY A 166 21.03 22.21 -14.86
C GLY A 166 19.99 22.86 -15.78
N LYS A 167 20.07 22.67 -17.10
CA LYS A 167 19.03 23.18 -18.03
C LYS A 167 17.69 22.51 -17.75
N VAL A 168 16.61 23.22 -18.05
CA VAL A 168 15.25 22.68 -17.89
C VAL A 168 14.94 21.72 -19.04
N ALA A 169 14.49 20.51 -18.71
CA ALA A 169 13.97 19.52 -19.65
C ALA A 169 12.44 19.59 -19.76
N PHE A 170 11.78 19.70 -18.60
CA PHE A 170 10.32 19.62 -18.47
C PHE A 170 9.83 20.57 -17.37
N GLN A 171 8.62 21.10 -17.52
CA GLN A 171 7.98 21.96 -16.52
C GLN A 171 6.52 21.64 -16.34
N GLU A 172 6.04 21.81 -15.10
CA GLU A 172 4.63 21.89 -14.73
C GLU A 172 4.35 23.32 -14.30
N ILE A 173 3.31 23.96 -14.85
CA ILE A 173 2.96 25.35 -14.55
C ILE A 173 1.48 25.40 -14.21
N LYS A 174 1.15 25.94 -13.02
CA LYS A 174 -0.23 26.16 -12.60
C LYS A 174 -0.71 27.54 -13.04
N GLN A 175 -1.83 27.61 -13.75
CA GLN A 175 -2.52 28.85 -14.11
C GLN A 175 -3.98 28.76 -13.67
N GLY A 176 -4.35 29.55 -12.65
CA GLY A 176 -5.61 29.34 -11.93
C GLY A 176 -5.61 27.98 -11.24
N GLU A 177 -6.61 27.15 -11.51
CA GLU A 177 -6.70 25.76 -11.00
C GLU A 177 -6.15 24.71 -11.97
N GLN A 178 -5.73 25.10 -13.17
CA GLN A 178 -5.30 24.16 -14.21
C GLN A 178 -3.78 24.05 -14.28
N TRP A 179 -3.31 22.83 -14.56
CA TRP A 179 -1.91 22.54 -14.84
C TRP A 179 -1.65 22.46 -16.34
N PHE A 180 -0.57 23.08 -16.78
CA PHE A 180 -0.02 22.96 -18.12
C PHE A 180 1.40 22.41 -18.03
N TYR A 181 1.81 21.70 -19.06
CA TYR A 181 3.09 20.99 -19.08
C TYR A 181 3.90 21.43 -20.29
N GLN A 182 5.19 21.67 -20.09
CA GLN A 182 6.08 22.06 -21.18
C GLN A 182 7.22 21.06 -21.29
N LEU A 183 7.32 20.38 -22.43
CA LEU A 183 8.38 19.44 -22.76
C LEU A 183 9.22 20.02 -23.90
N GLY A 184 10.34 20.65 -23.57
CA GLY A 184 11.09 21.47 -24.53
C GLY A 184 10.23 22.60 -25.11
N THR A 185 9.94 22.54 -26.41
CA THR A 185 9.07 23.51 -27.10
C THR A 185 7.61 23.07 -27.19
N GLU A 186 7.31 21.81 -26.85
CA GLU A 186 5.96 21.26 -26.89
C GLU A 186 5.18 21.66 -25.63
N ILE A 187 3.93 22.10 -25.82
CA ILE A 187 3.00 22.38 -24.72
C ILE A 187 1.96 21.24 -24.68
N LEU A 188 1.84 20.59 -23.53
CA LEU A 188 0.86 19.54 -23.27
C LEU A 188 -0.17 20.09 -22.26
N LEU A 189 -1.45 19.81 -22.52
CA LEU A 189 -2.58 20.37 -21.79
C LEU A 189 -3.14 19.40 -20.74
N THR A 190 -2.80 18.11 -20.82
CA THR A 190 -3.34 17.08 -19.92
C THR A 190 -2.25 16.11 -19.46
N GLN A 191 -2.47 15.51 -18.29
CA GLN A 191 -1.60 14.44 -17.78
C GLN A 191 -1.57 13.22 -18.71
N THR A 192 -2.67 12.95 -19.41
CA THR A 192 -2.76 11.90 -20.44
C THR A 192 -1.69 12.07 -21.50
N GLN A 193 -1.54 13.28 -22.04
CA GLN A 193 -0.52 13.57 -23.06
C GLN A 193 0.91 13.42 -22.51
N VAL A 194 1.13 13.82 -21.26
CA VAL A 194 2.43 13.63 -20.60
C VAL A 194 2.73 12.13 -20.47
N LEU A 195 1.75 11.33 -20.06
CA LEU A 195 1.94 9.90 -19.88
C LEU A 195 2.14 9.16 -21.21
N GLU A 196 1.48 9.57 -22.28
CA GLU A 196 1.77 9.07 -23.63
C GLU A 196 3.25 9.27 -24.03
N ARG A 197 3.81 10.46 -23.75
CA ARG A 197 5.23 10.75 -24.01
C ARG A 197 6.15 9.91 -23.12
N PHE A 198 5.77 9.69 -21.87
CA PHE A 198 6.52 8.82 -20.96
C PHE A 198 6.54 7.37 -21.45
N LEU A 199 5.38 6.80 -21.78
CA LEU A 199 5.28 5.41 -22.26
C LEU A 199 6.09 5.20 -23.55
N ALA A 200 6.09 6.18 -24.46
CA ALA A 200 6.91 6.14 -25.66
C ALA A 200 8.42 6.08 -25.37
N ARG A 201 8.89 6.60 -24.22
CA ARG A 201 10.31 6.53 -23.81
C ARG A 201 10.71 5.19 -23.19
N LEU A 202 9.76 4.38 -22.72
CA LEU A 202 10.06 3.09 -22.11
C LEU A 202 10.53 2.04 -23.13
N ASN A 203 10.30 2.25 -24.43
CA ASN A 203 10.67 1.32 -25.51
C ASN A 203 10.22 -0.12 -25.22
N LEU A 204 8.97 -0.28 -24.79
CA LEU A 204 8.43 -1.56 -24.31
C LEU A 204 8.43 -2.62 -25.41
N GLY A 205 9.00 -3.79 -25.09
CA GLY A 205 9.04 -4.96 -25.97
C GLY A 205 8.13 -6.08 -25.50
N LYS A 206 8.05 -7.17 -26.29
CA LYS A 206 7.20 -8.34 -26.00
C LYS A 206 7.51 -9.07 -24.69
N GLU A 207 8.75 -8.94 -24.22
CA GLU A 207 9.21 -9.54 -22.97
C GLU A 207 8.88 -8.66 -21.76
N ASP A 208 8.41 -7.43 -21.95
CA ASP A 208 8.09 -6.52 -20.84
C ASP A 208 6.66 -6.72 -20.36
N ILE A 209 6.46 -6.48 -19.06
CA ILE A 209 5.18 -6.64 -18.39
C ILE A 209 4.79 -5.31 -17.77
N LEU A 210 3.56 -4.87 -18.01
CA LEU A 210 2.94 -3.73 -17.34
C LEU A 210 1.94 -4.29 -16.33
N LEU A 211 2.06 -3.90 -15.06
CA LEU A 211 1.09 -4.23 -14.01
C LEU A 211 0.36 -2.96 -13.59
N LEU A 212 -0.97 -3.02 -13.62
CA LEU A 212 -1.85 -1.93 -13.20
C LEU A 212 -2.55 -2.30 -11.90
N ASP A 213 -2.22 -1.61 -10.78
CA ASP A 213 -2.83 -1.87 -9.46
C ASP A 213 -4.08 -1.01 -9.18
N ARG A 214 -4.31 0.04 -9.98
CA ARG A 214 -5.43 0.99 -9.83
C ARG A 214 -5.91 1.43 -11.21
N ALA A 215 -7.22 1.47 -11.47
CA ALA A 215 -7.73 1.77 -12.82
C ALA A 215 -8.89 2.77 -12.84
N SER A 216 -9.22 3.36 -11.69
CA SER A 216 -10.34 4.29 -11.53
C SER A 216 -10.11 5.64 -12.22
N LEU A 217 -8.86 6.10 -12.27
CA LEU A 217 -8.49 7.42 -12.78
C LEU A 217 -8.00 7.31 -14.24
N MET A 218 -8.84 7.79 -15.15
CA MET A 218 -8.64 7.64 -16.60
C MET A 218 -7.48 8.46 -17.15
N ASP A 219 -7.13 9.58 -16.52
CA ASP A 219 -6.07 10.47 -17.00
C ASP A 219 -4.73 9.75 -17.18
N PHE A 220 -4.44 8.75 -16.34
CA PHE A 220 -3.27 7.87 -16.49
C PHE A 220 -3.60 6.46 -17.00
N THR A 221 -4.79 5.94 -16.71
CA THR A 221 -5.11 4.55 -17.09
C THR A 221 -5.28 4.43 -18.61
N ARG A 222 -5.87 5.44 -19.24
CA ARG A 222 -6.17 5.42 -20.68
C ARG A 222 -4.92 5.26 -21.56
N PRO A 223 -3.83 6.04 -21.39
CA PRO A 223 -2.60 5.84 -22.17
C PRO A 223 -2.02 4.43 -22.05
N ILE A 224 -2.14 3.81 -20.87
CA ILE A 224 -1.66 2.44 -20.62
C ILE A 224 -2.56 1.41 -21.32
N LEU A 225 -3.89 1.61 -21.36
CA LEU A 225 -4.82 0.74 -22.08
C LEU A 225 -4.74 0.89 -23.61
N GLU A 226 -4.39 2.08 -24.09
CA GLU A 226 -4.31 2.42 -25.52
C GLU A 226 -2.92 2.18 -26.13
N GLN A 227 -1.94 1.78 -25.31
CA GLN A 227 -0.59 1.45 -25.75
C GLN A 227 -0.64 0.38 -26.86
N LYS A 228 0.21 0.55 -27.89
CA LYS A 228 0.27 -0.32 -29.08
C LYS A 228 1.55 -1.16 -29.15
N THR A 229 2.24 -1.29 -28.02
CA THR A 229 3.44 -2.09 -27.88
C THR A 229 3.05 -3.56 -27.76
N SER A 230 4.03 -4.45 -27.92
CA SER A 230 3.84 -5.89 -27.72
C SER A 230 3.97 -6.31 -26.26
N ALA A 231 4.20 -5.40 -25.32
CA ALA A 231 4.31 -5.71 -23.90
C ALA A 231 2.97 -6.20 -23.35
N ARG A 232 3.04 -7.15 -22.41
CA ARG A 232 1.85 -7.73 -21.78
C ARG A 232 1.31 -6.80 -20.70
N LEU A 233 0.00 -6.58 -20.68
CA LEU A 233 -0.69 -5.77 -19.70
C LEU A 233 -1.50 -6.64 -18.73
N GLY A 234 -1.10 -6.66 -17.47
CA GLY A 234 -1.80 -7.33 -16.37
C GLY A 234 -2.54 -6.34 -15.47
N PHE A 235 -3.70 -6.75 -14.95
CA PHE A 235 -4.41 -6.01 -13.89
C PHE A 235 -4.33 -6.76 -12.56
N VAL A 236 -4.17 -6.03 -11.46
CA VAL A 236 -4.12 -6.58 -10.10
C VAL A 236 -5.35 -6.16 -9.31
N PHE A 237 -6.16 -7.13 -8.88
CA PHE A 237 -7.31 -6.86 -8.02
C PHE A 237 -6.89 -6.78 -6.54
N HIS A 238 -7.22 -5.67 -5.89
CA HIS A 238 -6.89 -5.40 -4.49
C HIS A 238 -8.10 -5.30 -3.56
N SER A 239 -9.30 -5.34 -4.13
CA SER A 239 -10.56 -5.15 -3.41
C SER A 239 -11.64 -6.06 -4.01
N GLU A 240 -12.78 -6.13 -3.33
CA GLU A 240 -13.97 -6.82 -3.84
C GLU A 240 -14.35 -6.26 -5.22
N HIS A 241 -14.57 -7.14 -6.19
CA HIS A 241 -14.89 -6.76 -7.56
C HIS A 241 -16.40 -6.83 -7.83
N GLU A 242 -17.12 -7.69 -7.10
CA GLU A 242 -18.58 -7.84 -7.17
C GLU A 242 -19.14 -7.92 -5.73
N PHE A 243 -20.07 -7.03 -5.41
CA PHE A 243 -20.72 -7.02 -4.10
C PHE A 243 -21.76 -8.15 -3.98
N LEU A 244 -22.18 -8.50 -2.76
CA LEU A 244 -23.14 -9.61 -2.52
C LEU A 244 -24.49 -9.43 -3.23
N ASN A 245 -24.89 -8.20 -3.52
CA ASN A 245 -26.10 -7.87 -4.29
C ASN A 245 -25.91 -8.05 -5.82
N GLY A 246 -24.74 -8.49 -6.27
CA GLY A 246 -24.37 -8.67 -7.68
C GLY A 246 -23.90 -7.41 -8.41
N SER A 247 -23.86 -6.25 -7.75
CA SER A 247 -23.37 -5.04 -8.42
C SER A 247 -21.85 -5.00 -8.44
N LEU A 248 -21.27 -4.66 -9.58
CA LEU A 248 -19.82 -4.47 -9.70
C LEU A 248 -19.37 -3.31 -8.83
N ASN A 249 -18.20 -3.46 -8.21
CA ASN A 249 -17.55 -2.34 -7.54
C ASN A 249 -17.11 -1.30 -8.57
N TYR A 250 -17.50 -0.04 -8.34
CA TYR A 250 -17.27 1.08 -9.24
C TYR A 250 -15.78 1.29 -9.56
N GLU A 251 -14.88 0.94 -8.64
CA GLU A 251 -13.43 1.04 -8.84
C GLU A 251 -12.93 0.18 -10.01
N TYR A 252 -13.64 -0.92 -10.30
CA TYR A 252 -13.31 -1.86 -11.36
C TYR A 252 -14.19 -1.71 -12.60
N TYR A 253 -15.13 -0.76 -12.63
CA TYR A 253 -16.03 -0.57 -13.77
C TYR A 253 -15.27 -0.47 -15.11
N TYR A 254 -14.23 0.36 -15.15
CA TYR A 254 -13.42 0.52 -16.37
C TYR A 254 -12.56 -0.70 -16.69
N VAL A 255 -12.15 -1.46 -15.68
CA VAL A 255 -11.41 -2.73 -15.87
C VAL A 255 -12.30 -3.73 -16.60
N PHE A 256 -13.52 -3.94 -16.13
CA PHE A 256 -14.50 -4.81 -16.80
C PHE A 256 -14.88 -4.28 -18.18
N LYS A 257 -15.13 -2.97 -18.31
CA LYS A 257 -15.49 -2.34 -19.61
C LYS A 257 -14.40 -2.52 -20.66
N TYR A 258 -13.13 -2.49 -20.28
CA TYR A 258 -11.99 -2.60 -21.18
C TYR A 258 -11.23 -3.91 -21.00
N MET A 259 -11.88 -4.97 -20.50
CA MET A 259 -11.22 -6.24 -20.12
C MET A 259 -10.37 -6.83 -21.25
N ARG A 260 -10.83 -6.71 -22.50
CA ARG A 260 -10.11 -7.18 -23.71
C ARG A 260 -8.75 -6.52 -23.98
N ARG A 261 -8.38 -5.48 -23.22
CA ARG A 261 -7.07 -4.82 -23.30
C ARG A 261 -6.03 -5.47 -22.38
N PHE A 262 -6.46 -6.31 -21.44
CA PHE A 262 -5.57 -7.02 -20.52
C PHE A 262 -5.25 -8.41 -21.06
N ASP A 263 -4.01 -8.85 -20.84
CA ASP A 263 -3.52 -10.18 -21.24
C ASP A 263 -3.65 -11.21 -20.13
N PHE A 264 -3.70 -10.76 -18.87
CA PHE A 264 -3.86 -11.61 -17.69
C PHE A 264 -4.31 -10.80 -16.47
N LEU A 265 -4.74 -11.51 -15.43
CA LEU A 265 -5.22 -10.92 -14.19
C LEU A 265 -4.53 -11.56 -12.99
N LEU A 266 -4.26 -10.75 -11.97
CA LEU A 266 -3.74 -11.19 -10.69
C LEU A 266 -4.80 -10.96 -9.61
N VAL A 267 -5.05 -11.99 -8.81
CA VAL A 267 -5.97 -11.94 -7.66
C VAL A 267 -5.27 -12.46 -6.41
N ALA A 268 -5.75 -12.07 -5.23
CA ALA A 268 -5.05 -12.34 -3.98
C ALA A 268 -5.32 -13.74 -3.41
N THR A 269 -6.45 -14.36 -3.77
CA THR A 269 -6.92 -15.63 -3.19
C THR A 269 -7.57 -16.52 -4.26
N GLU A 270 -7.59 -17.83 -4.02
CA GLU A 270 -8.29 -18.79 -4.89
C GLU A 270 -9.80 -18.52 -4.91
N LEU A 271 -10.40 -18.17 -3.77
CA LEU A 271 -11.82 -17.82 -3.72
C LEU A 271 -12.15 -16.59 -4.57
N GLN A 272 -11.24 -15.60 -4.64
CA GLN A 272 -11.43 -14.44 -5.52
C GLN A 272 -11.35 -14.84 -7.00
N LYS A 273 -10.46 -15.77 -7.35
CA LYS A 273 -10.41 -16.32 -8.72
C LYS A 273 -11.71 -17.02 -9.09
N GLU A 274 -12.24 -17.86 -8.20
CA GLU A 274 -13.51 -18.57 -8.41
C GLU A 274 -14.68 -17.60 -8.64
N VAL A 275 -14.84 -16.62 -7.75
CA VAL A 275 -15.90 -15.61 -7.88
C VAL A 275 -15.72 -14.78 -9.15
N LEU A 276 -14.50 -14.38 -9.50
CA LEU A 276 -14.24 -13.60 -10.72
C LEU A 276 -14.62 -14.37 -11.99
N LEU A 277 -14.39 -15.68 -12.03
CA LEU A 277 -14.82 -16.54 -13.14
C LEU A 277 -16.34 -16.59 -13.25
N GLU A 278 -17.08 -16.58 -12.14
CA GLU A 278 -18.54 -16.46 -12.15
C GLU A 278 -18.98 -15.08 -12.63
N THR A 279 -18.34 -14.02 -12.16
CA THR A 279 -18.62 -12.65 -12.62
C THR A 279 -18.41 -12.53 -14.14
N PHE A 280 -17.35 -13.13 -14.71
CA PHE A 280 -17.13 -13.14 -16.17
C PHE A 280 -18.27 -13.81 -16.93
N LYS A 281 -18.78 -14.93 -16.44
CA LYS A 281 -19.96 -15.59 -17.02
C LYS A 281 -21.18 -14.69 -16.99
N LYS A 282 -21.45 -14.01 -15.85
CA LYS A 282 -22.58 -13.07 -15.71
C LYS A 282 -22.46 -11.87 -16.65
N GLN A 283 -21.25 -11.36 -16.84
CA GLN A 283 -20.97 -10.17 -17.67
C GLN A 283 -20.78 -10.50 -19.16
N GLY A 284 -20.77 -11.79 -19.55
CA GLY A 284 -20.53 -12.19 -20.94
C GLY A 284 -19.12 -11.85 -21.43
N ILE A 285 -18.13 -11.94 -20.53
CA ILE A 285 -16.73 -11.61 -20.80
C ILE A 285 -15.95 -12.91 -21.03
N ASP A 286 -15.13 -12.92 -22.09
CA ASP A 286 -14.23 -14.03 -22.40
C ASP A 286 -13.19 -14.21 -21.27
N VAL A 287 -12.94 -15.46 -20.87
CA VAL A 287 -12.03 -15.77 -19.75
C VAL A 287 -10.59 -15.45 -20.14
N LEU A 288 -9.95 -14.59 -19.35
CA LEU A 288 -8.50 -14.35 -19.40
C LEU A 288 -7.75 -15.28 -18.43
N PRO A 289 -6.44 -15.49 -18.63
CA PRO A 289 -5.59 -16.13 -17.62
C PRO A 289 -5.67 -15.39 -16.27
N ILE A 290 -6.02 -16.10 -15.20
CA ILE A 290 -6.08 -15.57 -13.82
C ILE A 290 -5.09 -16.33 -12.96
N TYR A 291 -4.12 -15.59 -12.40
CA TYR A 291 -3.11 -16.11 -11.49
C TYR A 291 -3.40 -15.65 -10.05
N VAL A 292 -3.18 -16.55 -9.10
CA VAL A 292 -3.35 -16.26 -7.67
C VAL A 292 -1.97 -15.96 -7.08
N LEU A 293 -1.83 -14.75 -6.55
CA LEU A 293 -0.61 -14.28 -5.91
C LEU A 293 -0.95 -13.58 -4.60
N PRO A 294 -0.49 -14.10 -3.45
CA PRO A 294 -0.60 -13.39 -2.18
C PRO A 294 0.00 -11.98 -2.30
N VAL A 295 -0.75 -11.00 -1.81
CA VAL A 295 -0.33 -9.59 -1.85
C VAL A 295 0.70 -9.25 -0.78
N GLY A 296 0.79 -10.05 0.29
CA GLY A 296 1.76 -9.91 1.38
C GLY A 296 2.63 -11.16 1.56
N HIS A 297 3.64 -11.05 2.42
CA HIS A 297 4.45 -12.17 2.87
C HIS A 297 4.81 -12.05 4.35
N LEU A 298 5.18 -13.17 4.95
CA LEU A 298 5.77 -13.26 6.28
C LEU A 298 7.25 -13.57 6.17
N ASP A 299 8.10 -12.81 6.85
CA ASP A 299 9.54 -13.10 6.87
C ASP A 299 9.85 -14.35 7.68
N GLN A 300 9.15 -14.51 8.79
CA GLN A 300 9.24 -15.66 9.66
C GLN A 300 7.93 -15.83 10.43
N LEU A 301 7.75 -17.01 11.02
CA LEU A 301 6.67 -17.22 11.98
C LEU A 301 7.09 -16.60 13.32
N GLN A 302 6.21 -15.81 13.93
CA GLN A 302 6.48 -15.16 15.21
C GLN A 302 6.00 -16.08 16.34
N GLN A 303 6.95 -16.57 17.13
CA GLN A 303 6.67 -17.39 18.31
C GLN A 303 6.57 -16.51 19.55
N PRO A 304 5.67 -16.84 20.51
CA PRO A 304 5.59 -16.12 21.77
C PRO A 304 6.89 -16.29 22.57
N SER A 305 7.50 -15.19 23.02
CA SER A 305 8.68 -15.21 23.90
C SER A 305 8.36 -15.57 25.35
N SER A 306 7.09 -15.45 25.73
CA SER A 306 6.50 -15.77 27.03
C SER A 306 5.09 -16.30 26.80
N PRO A 307 4.47 -17.00 27.77
CA PRO A 307 3.08 -17.41 27.63
C PRO A 307 2.18 -16.24 27.21
N ARG A 308 1.29 -16.49 26.25
CA ARG A 308 0.28 -15.52 25.79
C ARG A 308 -0.57 -15.08 26.98
N GLN A 309 -1.00 -13.84 26.98
CA GLN A 309 -1.89 -13.31 28.01
C GLN A 309 -3.19 -14.11 28.01
N PRO A 310 -3.60 -14.75 29.13
CA PRO A 310 -4.84 -15.50 29.17
C PRO A 310 -6.05 -14.61 28.90
N LEU A 311 -7.06 -15.15 28.21
CA LEU A 311 -8.33 -14.49 27.88
C LEU A 311 -8.13 -13.15 27.14
N SER A 312 -7.12 -13.08 26.27
CA SER A 312 -6.77 -11.86 25.57
C SER A 312 -7.10 -11.94 24.08
N MET A 313 -7.76 -10.89 23.60
CA MET A 313 -8.16 -10.70 22.22
C MET A 313 -7.57 -9.42 21.66
N MET A 314 -7.30 -9.40 20.37
CA MET A 314 -6.91 -8.17 19.69
C MET A 314 -7.57 -8.02 18.32
N THR A 315 -7.60 -6.78 17.83
CA THR A 315 -7.84 -6.48 16.42
C THR A 315 -6.91 -5.35 15.98
N ALA A 316 -6.57 -5.32 14.69
CA ALA A 316 -5.72 -4.29 14.11
C ALA A 316 -6.23 -3.84 12.74
N SER A 317 -6.59 -2.57 12.62
CA SER A 317 -6.98 -1.96 11.34
C SER A 317 -6.95 -0.43 11.39
N ARG A 318 -7.21 0.22 10.25
CA ARG A 318 -7.69 1.61 10.29
C ARG A 318 -9.03 1.64 11.05
N LEU A 319 -9.25 2.67 11.85
CA LEU A 319 -10.53 2.90 12.53
C LEU A 319 -11.47 3.61 11.54
N ASP A 320 -12.08 2.81 10.68
CA ASP A 320 -12.90 3.22 9.53
C ASP A 320 -14.23 2.46 9.57
N PRO A 321 -15.36 3.09 9.20
CA PRO A 321 -16.68 2.46 9.31
C PRO A 321 -16.76 1.11 8.58
N ARG A 322 -16.01 0.91 7.49
CA ARG A 322 -16.01 -0.35 6.73
C ARG A 322 -15.47 -1.54 7.52
N LYS A 323 -14.68 -1.29 8.57
CA LYS A 323 -14.10 -2.33 9.44
C LYS A 323 -15.06 -2.82 10.52
N ARG A 324 -16.17 -2.09 10.74
CA ARG A 324 -17.25 -2.46 11.66
C ARG A 324 -16.77 -2.89 13.05
N ILE A 325 -15.79 -2.18 13.60
CA ILE A 325 -15.22 -2.47 14.92
C ILE A 325 -16.28 -2.31 16.03
N ASP A 326 -17.33 -1.51 15.78
CA ASP A 326 -18.52 -1.41 16.62
C ASP A 326 -19.16 -2.78 16.90
N LEU A 327 -19.25 -3.65 15.89
CA LEU A 327 -19.79 -5.01 16.05
C LEU A 327 -18.88 -5.88 16.92
N ALA A 328 -17.56 -5.74 16.78
CA ALA A 328 -16.59 -6.47 17.61
C ALA A 328 -16.69 -6.04 19.08
N ILE A 329 -16.80 -4.73 19.34
CA ILE A 329 -16.98 -4.18 20.69
C ILE A 329 -18.25 -4.74 21.34
N ARG A 330 -19.39 -4.70 20.63
CA ARG A 330 -20.67 -5.22 21.13
C ARG A 330 -20.58 -6.74 21.41
N ALA A 331 -19.99 -7.50 20.50
CA ALA A 331 -19.84 -8.95 20.65
C ALA A 331 -18.92 -9.33 21.82
N VAL A 332 -17.81 -8.61 22.00
CA VAL A 332 -16.89 -8.79 23.13
C VAL A 332 -17.57 -8.45 24.45
N ALA A 333 -18.35 -7.36 24.50
CA ALA A 333 -19.10 -6.98 25.70
C ALA A 333 -20.12 -8.06 26.11
N LEU A 334 -20.79 -8.71 25.14
CA LEU A 334 -21.65 -9.86 25.41
C LEU A 334 -20.86 -11.11 25.85
N ALA A 335 -19.75 -11.41 25.18
CA ALA A 335 -18.90 -12.56 25.52
C ALA A 335 -18.30 -12.43 26.93
N HIS A 336 -17.94 -11.22 27.35
CA HIS A 336 -17.40 -10.94 28.68
C HIS A 336 -18.38 -11.31 29.81
N GLN A 337 -19.70 -11.26 29.58
CA GLN A 337 -20.70 -11.70 30.56
C GLN A 337 -20.61 -13.21 30.86
N LYS A 338 -20.18 -14.01 29.88
CA LYS A 338 -19.99 -15.46 30.00
C LYS A 338 -18.57 -15.82 30.43
N VAL A 339 -17.58 -15.00 30.06
CA VAL A 339 -16.16 -15.21 30.37
C VAL A 339 -15.59 -13.99 31.10
N PRO A 340 -15.82 -13.86 32.42
CA PRO A 340 -15.27 -12.76 33.21
C PRO A 340 -13.74 -12.78 33.18
N GLY A 341 -13.14 -11.64 32.84
CA GLY A 341 -11.69 -11.49 32.68
C GLY A 341 -11.22 -11.40 31.23
N LEU A 342 -12.12 -11.59 30.25
CA LEU A 342 -11.85 -11.33 28.84
C LEU A 342 -11.36 -9.89 28.62
N GLN A 343 -10.22 -9.72 27.94
CA GLN A 343 -9.63 -8.44 27.55
C GLN A 343 -9.58 -8.30 26.03
N PHE A 344 -9.95 -7.14 25.49
CA PHE A 344 -9.94 -6.86 24.05
C PHE A 344 -9.19 -5.57 23.73
N HIS A 345 -8.14 -5.69 22.91
CA HIS A 345 -7.26 -4.59 22.55
C HIS A 345 -7.43 -4.21 21.08
N ILE A 346 -7.76 -2.95 20.83
CA ILE A 346 -8.01 -2.43 19.49
C ILE A 346 -6.83 -1.53 19.09
N PHE A 347 -6.08 -1.97 18.08
CA PHE A 347 -4.94 -1.23 17.53
C PHE A 347 -5.32 -0.56 16.21
N GLY A 348 -4.92 0.69 16.04
CA GLY A 348 -5.27 1.49 14.88
C GLY A 348 -5.46 2.97 15.17
N LYS A 349 -5.61 3.75 14.10
CA LYS A 349 -6.05 5.15 14.12
C LYS A 349 -7.07 5.37 13.00
N GLY A 350 -7.94 6.37 13.15
CA GLY A 350 -8.91 6.75 12.13
C GLY A 350 -10.05 7.58 12.69
N GLY A 351 -10.93 8.05 11.81
CA GLY A 351 -12.01 8.96 12.15
C GLY A 351 -13.07 8.37 13.09
N GLU A 352 -13.18 7.04 13.18
CA GLU A 352 -14.15 6.36 14.03
C GLU A 352 -13.75 6.32 15.52
N GLU A 353 -12.52 6.71 15.88
CA GLU A 353 -12.04 6.61 17.26
C GLU A 353 -12.99 7.25 18.29
N PRO A 354 -13.51 8.47 18.10
CA PRO A 354 -14.43 9.09 19.06
C PRO A 354 -15.74 8.29 19.23
N THR A 355 -16.31 7.80 18.13
CA THR A 355 -17.55 7.00 18.12
C THR A 355 -17.35 5.66 18.83
N LEU A 356 -16.23 4.97 18.56
CA LEU A 356 -15.90 3.70 19.21
C LEU A 356 -15.64 3.88 20.70
N ARG A 357 -15.00 4.99 21.10
CA ARG A 357 -14.78 5.33 22.52
C ARG A 357 -16.09 5.56 23.24
N GLN A 358 -17.01 6.32 22.65
CA GLN A 358 -18.35 6.54 23.22
C GLN A 358 -19.11 5.21 23.37
N LEU A 359 -19.07 4.34 22.36
CA LEU A 359 -19.72 3.03 22.42
C LEU A 359 -19.18 2.16 23.58
N ILE A 360 -17.86 2.17 23.82
CA ILE A 360 -17.24 1.45 24.94
C ILE A 360 -17.77 1.97 26.28
N GLN A 361 -17.90 3.29 26.42
CA GLN A 361 -18.44 3.94 27.63
C GLN A 361 -19.91 3.63 27.85
N ASP A 362 -20.72 3.68 26.79
CA ASP A 362 -22.15 3.40 26.85
C ASP A 362 -22.43 1.93 27.26
N LEU A 363 -21.50 1.03 26.94
CA LEU A 363 -21.54 -0.38 27.34
C LEU A 363 -20.88 -0.64 28.70
N TYR A 364 -20.36 0.39 29.38
CA TYR A 364 -19.59 0.27 30.62
C TYR A 364 -18.43 -0.72 30.50
N ALA A 365 -17.72 -0.69 29.37
CA ALA A 365 -16.72 -1.68 28.98
C ALA A 365 -15.27 -1.17 29.03
N ASP A 366 -15.02 0.04 29.57
CA ASP A 366 -13.71 0.69 29.58
C ASP A 366 -12.62 -0.11 30.32
N ASP A 367 -13.00 -0.96 31.28
CA ASP A 367 -12.06 -1.77 32.07
C ASP A 367 -11.49 -2.97 31.31
N TYR A 368 -12.07 -3.33 30.15
CA TYR A 368 -11.66 -4.53 29.40
C TYR A 368 -11.65 -4.39 27.88
N ILE A 369 -12.14 -3.27 27.33
CA ILE A 369 -12.02 -2.95 25.91
C ILE A 369 -11.15 -1.70 25.76
N LEU A 370 -9.94 -1.87 25.20
CA LEU A 370 -8.90 -0.84 25.21
C LEU A 370 -8.57 -0.36 23.79
N LEU A 371 -8.82 0.92 23.51
CA LEU A 371 -8.29 1.60 22.32
C LEU A 371 -6.81 1.93 22.53
N ARG A 372 -5.91 1.23 21.83
CA ARG A 372 -4.45 1.31 22.02
C ARG A 372 -3.73 2.27 21.08
N GLY A 373 -4.44 2.82 20.09
CA GLY A 373 -3.85 3.65 19.05
C GLY A 373 -3.00 2.83 18.06
N HIS A 374 -2.25 3.52 17.21
CA HIS A 374 -1.32 2.90 16.27
C HIS A 374 -0.03 2.46 16.99
N ALA A 375 0.41 1.23 16.73
CA ALA A 375 1.61 0.64 17.30
C ALA A 375 2.29 -0.27 16.27
N ASP A 376 3.57 -0.57 16.49
CA ASP A 376 4.26 -1.67 15.82
C ASP A 376 3.72 -3.00 16.36
N LEU A 377 3.13 -3.80 15.47
CA LEU A 377 2.34 -4.98 15.84
C LEU A 377 3.16 -6.26 15.86
N ASP A 378 4.33 -6.30 15.24
CA ASP A 378 5.12 -7.53 15.06
C ASP A 378 5.43 -8.21 16.40
N SER A 379 5.74 -7.41 17.42
CA SER A 379 6.01 -7.90 18.78
C SER A 379 4.75 -8.04 19.65
N LEU A 380 3.61 -7.51 19.21
CA LEU A 380 2.36 -7.49 19.97
C LEU A 380 1.51 -8.71 19.67
N TYR A 381 1.38 -9.11 18.40
CA TYR A 381 0.58 -10.27 18.02
C TYR A 381 0.89 -11.51 18.89
N PRO A 382 2.15 -11.94 19.09
CA PRO A 382 2.46 -13.14 19.88
C PRO A 382 2.05 -13.07 21.36
N GLN A 383 1.63 -11.91 21.86
CA GLN A 383 1.17 -11.75 23.25
C GLN A 383 -0.31 -12.10 23.43
N PHE A 384 -1.10 -12.10 22.35
CA PHE A 384 -2.55 -12.34 22.40
C PHE A 384 -2.91 -13.78 22.02
N GLN A 385 -4.09 -14.24 22.45
CA GLN A 385 -4.60 -15.59 22.13
C GLN A 385 -5.48 -15.61 20.88
N VAL A 386 -6.30 -14.58 20.67
CA VAL A 386 -7.31 -14.53 19.60
C VAL A 386 -7.25 -13.21 18.85
N TYR A 387 -7.35 -13.28 17.53
CA TYR A 387 -7.56 -12.13 16.66
C TYR A 387 -9.02 -12.06 16.22
N VAL A 388 -9.65 -10.90 16.39
CA VAL A 388 -11.06 -10.68 16.05
C VAL A 388 -11.16 -9.76 14.83
N THR A 389 -11.97 -10.14 13.85
CA THR A 389 -12.25 -9.30 12.68
C THR A 389 -13.74 -9.25 12.37
N THR A 390 -14.28 -8.04 12.27
CA THR A 390 -15.66 -7.77 11.84
C THR A 390 -15.72 -7.05 10.50
N SER A 391 -14.60 -7.05 9.76
CA SER A 391 -14.55 -6.50 8.41
C SER A 391 -15.52 -7.28 7.52
N GLN A 392 -16.47 -6.57 6.92
CA GLN A 392 -17.45 -7.14 5.99
C GLN A 392 -16.88 -7.38 4.58
N TRP A 393 -15.72 -6.77 4.30
CA TRP A 393 -15.05 -6.82 3.01
C TRP A 393 -13.56 -6.86 3.27
N GLU A 394 -12.91 -7.97 2.94
CA GLU A 394 -11.45 -8.09 3.04
C GLU A 394 -10.97 -8.96 1.89
N THR A 395 -10.19 -8.40 0.98
CA THR A 395 -9.76 -9.15 -0.22
C THR A 395 -8.64 -10.12 0.08
N PHE A 396 -7.77 -9.76 1.02
CA PHE A 396 -6.73 -10.64 1.52
C PHE A 396 -6.64 -10.56 3.04
N GLY A 397 -6.42 -9.36 3.60
CA GLY A 397 -6.24 -9.18 5.04
C GLY A 397 -4.81 -9.41 5.46
N LEU A 398 -3.95 -8.41 5.23
CA LEU A 398 -2.55 -8.45 5.69
C LEU A 398 -2.46 -8.67 7.21
N THR A 399 -3.33 -8.03 7.99
CA THR A 399 -3.38 -8.22 9.44
C THR A 399 -3.90 -9.60 9.85
N LEU A 400 -4.66 -10.29 9.01
CA LEU A 400 -5.04 -11.70 9.22
C LEU A 400 -3.84 -12.61 8.96
N MET A 401 -3.08 -12.35 7.89
CA MET A 401 -1.83 -13.05 7.59
C MET A 401 -0.82 -12.90 8.73
N GLU A 402 -0.63 -11.69 9.24
CA GLU A 402 0.23 -11.39 10.40
C GLU A 402 -0.26 -12.10 11.67
N ALA A 403 -1.58 -12.12 11.92
CA ALA A 403 -2.19 -12.81 13.05
C ALA A 403 -1.95 -14.34 12.99
N VAL A 404 -2.21 -15.00 11.86
CA VAL A 404 -1.92 -16.43 11.73
C VAL A 404 -0.40 -16.71 11.75
N GLY A 405 0.41 -15.78 11.22
CA GLY A 405 1.87 -15.81 11.26
C GLY A 405 2.44 -15.75 12.66
N SER A 406 1.69 -15.16 13.58
CA SER A 406 1.97 -15.09 15.01
C SER A 406 1.21 -16.14 15.82
N GLY A 407 0.51 -17.06 15.14
CA GLY A 407 -0.16 -18.21 15.72
C GLY A 407 -1.46 -17.89 16.47
N LEU A 408 -2.11 -16.74 16.27
CA LEU A 408 -3.37 -16.46 16.96
C LEU A 408 -4.48 -17.35 16.40
N ALA A 409 -5.46 -17.71 17.24
CA ALA A 409 -6.74 -18.20 16.74
C ALA A 409 -7.54 -17.01 16.16
N LEU A 410 -8.38 -17.23 15.15
CA LEU A 410 -9.10 -16.15 14.48
C LEU A 410 -10.62 -16.31 14.60
N VAL A 411 -11.34 -15.24 14.93
CA VAL A 411 -12.80 -15.23 14.83
C VAL A 411 -13.22 -14.07 13.93
N GLY A 412 -14.04 -14.36 12.93
CA GLY A 412 -14.52 -13.34 12.03
C GLY A 412 -15.71 -13.78 11.18
N PHE A 413 -16.27 -12.84 10.43
CA PHE A 413 -17.38 -13.14 9.52
C PHE A 413 -16.94 -14.05 8.38
N ASP A 414 -17.82 -14.93 7.91
CA ASP A 414 -17.71 -15.65 6.63
C ASP A 414 -17.98 -14.72 5.46
N ALA A 415 -17.18 -13.65 5.41
CA ALA A 415 -17.20 -12.63 4.40
C ALA A 415 -16.02 -12.90 3.45
N ARG A 416 -16.32 -13.03 2.16
CA ARG A 416 -15.31 -13.20 1.12
C ARG A 416 -14.33 -12.02 1.16
N TYR A 417 -13.03 -12.21 1.02
CA TYR A 417 -12.26 -13.43 0.72
C TYR A 417 -11.21 -13.77 1.78
N GLY A 418 -10.68 -12.75 2.44
CA GLY A 418 -9.55 -12.85 3.37
C GLY A 418 -9.88 -13.69 4.59
N ASN A 419 -11.04 -13.48 5.21
CA ASN A 419 -11.46 -14.26 6.38
C ASN A 419 -11.49 -15.77 6.06
N PRO A 420 -12.23 -16.27 5.06
CA PRO A 420 -12.22 -17.70 4.74
C PRO A 420 -10.89 -18.21 4.16
N THR A 421 -9.98 -17.32 3.74
CA THR A 421 -8.61 -17.69 3.35
C THR A 421 -7.74 -18.02 4.58
N PHE A 422 -7.90 -17.27 5.67
CA PHE A 422 -7.07 -17.39 6.88
C PHE A 422 -7.72 -18.14 8.04
N ILE A 423 -9.04 -18.38 7.96
CA ILE A 423 -9.82 -19.06 9.00
C ILE A 423 -10.37 -20.38 8.44
N GLN A 424 -9.85 -21.48 8.95
CA GLN A 424 -10.45 -22.80 8.79
C GLN A 424 -11.38 -23.06 9.97
N ASP A 425 -12.69 -22.99 9.71
CA ASP A 425 -13.73 -23.11 10.73
C ASP A 425 -13.55 -24.37 11.60
N GLY A 426 -13.60 -24.18 12.92
CA GLY A 426 -13.40 -25.20 13.94
C GLY A 426 -11.96 -25.70 14.09
N LYS A 427 -11.00 -25.25 13.27
CA LYS A 427 -9.61 -25.73 13.31
C LYS A 427 -8.62 -24.71 13.86
N ASN A 428 -8.62 -23.49 13.35
CA ASN A 428 -7.81 -22.39 13.89
C ASN A 428 -8.65 -21.21 14.38
N GLY A 429 -9.94 -21.44 14.57
CA GLY A 429 -10.90 -20.41 14.95
C GLY A 429 -12.26 -20.65 14.30
N TYR A 430 -13.05 -19.59 14.13
CA TYR A 430 -14.44 -19.70 13.68
C TYR A 430 -14.84 -18.64 12.67
N LEU A 431 -15.62 -19.08 11.69
CA LEU A 431 -16.33 -18.23 10.75
C LEU A 431 -17.78 -18.03 11.22
N VAL A 432 -18.19 -16.78 11.36
CA VAL A 432 -19.56 -16.39 11.72
C VAL A 432 -20.34 -16.16 10.42
N PRO A 433 -21.45 -16.89 10.16
CA PRO A 433 -22.21 -16.73 8.91
C PRO A 433 -22.58 -15.27 8.64
N TYR A 434 -22.31 -14.80 7.42
CA TYR A 434 -22.53 -13.42 7.02
C TYR A 434 -23.26 -13.35 5.67
N GLY A 435 -24.13 -12.35 5.50
CA GLY A 435 -24.93 -12.19 4.28
C GLY A 435 -25.89 -11.01 4.38
N VAL A 436 -26.46 -10.62 3.23
CA VAL A 436 -27.30 -9.41 3.08
C VAL A 436 -28.56 -9.44 3.97
N GLU A 437 -29.07 -10.63 4.29
CA GLU A 437 -30.31 -10.82 5.05
C GLU A 437 -30.10 -10.87 6.57
N ARG A 438 -28.84 -10.85 7.04
CA ARG A 438 -28.50 -10.99 8.45
C ARG A 438 -28.51 -9.62 9.12
N ASN A 439 -29.29 -9.46 10.18
CA ASN A 439 -29.29 -8.24 10.97
C ASN A 439 -28.07 -8.18 11.91
N GLU A 440 -27.76 -6.98 12.39
CA GLU A 440 -26.56 -6.76 13.20
C GLU A 440 -26.63 -7.39 14.60
N GLU A 441 -27.83 -7.52 15.18
CA GLU A 441 -28.00 -8.11 16.51
C GLU A 441 -27.68 -9.61 16.48
N ASP A 442 -28.18 -10.33 15.48
CA ASP A 442 -27.87 -11.75 15.26
C ASP A 442 -26.37 -11.95 14.98
N LEU A 443 -25.76 -11.07 14.15
CA LEU A 443 -24.33 -11.13 13.88
C LEU A 443 -23.49 -10.93 15.15
N VAL A 444 -23.90 -9.99 16.01
CA VAL A 444 -23.24 -9.72 17.29
C VAL A 444 -23.40 -10.89 18.27
N ALA A 445 -24.60 -11.48 18.35
CA ALA A 445 -24.86 -12.64 19.21
C ALA A 445 -24.06 -13.86 18.76
N ASP A 446 -24.10 -14.19 17.47
CA ASP A 446 -23.35 -15.32 16.91
C ASP A 446 -21.84 -15.12 17.05
N MET A 447 -21.35 -13.90 16.83
CA MET A 447 -19.94 -13.55 17.08
C MET A 447 -19.58 -13.76 18.55
N ALA A 448 -20.39 -13.27 19.49
CA ALA A 448 -20.15 -13.44 20.92
C ALA A 448 -20.08 -14.93 21.30
N ASP A 449 -20.98 -15.76 20.78
CA ASP A 449 -20.96 -17.21 21.02
C ASP A 449 -19.71 -17.89 20.46
N LYS A 450 -19.22 -17.46 19.28
CA LYS A 450 -17.95 -17.96 18.73
C LYS A 450 -16.72 -17.45 19.49
N LEU A 451 -16.76 -16.23 20.04
CA LEU A 451 -15.71 -15.70 20.92
C LEU A 451 -15.63 -16.47 22.24
N VAL A 452 -16.75 -16.91 22.80
CA VAL A 452 -16.75 -17.82 23.96
C VAL A 452 -16.24 -19.20 23.55
N SER A 453 -16.78 -19.75 22.46
CA SER A 453 -16.40 -21.07 21.96
C SER A 453 -14.89 -21.19 21.71
N VAL A 454 -14.24 -20.17 21.13
CA VAL A 454 -12.80 -20.23 20.84
C VAL A 454 -11.95 -20.31 22.12
N LEU A 455 -12.38 -19.66 23.21
CA LEU A 455 -11.66 -19.67 24.48
C LEU A 455 -11.87 -20.95 25.29
N GLU A 456 -13.01 -21.62 25.10
CA GLU A 456 -13.32 -22.91 25.75
C GLU A 456 -12.69 -24.11 25.05
N ASN A 457 -12.20 -23.93 23.81
CA ASN A 457 -11.56 -24.98 23.03
C ASN A 457 -10.05 -25.07 23.26
N ASP A 458 -9.42 -26.08 22.66
CA ASP A 458 -7.97 -26.25 22.65
C ASP A 458 -7.28 -25.17 21.79
N LEU A 459 -6.99 -24.04 22.44
CA LEU A 459 -6.29 -22.91 21.82
C LEU A 459 -4.89 -23.30 21.31
N GLU A 460 -4.19 -24.24 21.94
CA GLU A 460 -2.86 -24.64 21.49
C GLU A 460 -2.95 -25.32 20.12
N SER A 461 -3.89 -26.26 19.94
CA SER A 461 -4.14 -26.88 18.63
C SER A 461 -4.56 -25.87 17.56
N MET A 462 -5.39 -24.87 17.95
CA MET A 462 -5.77 -23.79 17.04
C MET A 462 -4.57 -22.93 16.64
N HIS A 463 -3.70 -22.56 17.58
CA HIS A 463 -2.48 -21.80 17.34
C HIS A 463 -1.52 -22.54 16.41
N GLN A 464 -1.34 -23.85 16.62
CA GLN A 464 -0.54 -24.69 15.73
C GLN A 464 -1.13 -24.77 14.32
N THR A 465 -2.46 -24.77 14.20
CA THR A 465 -3.12 -24.75 12.89
C THR A 465 -2.94 -23.39 12.20
N SER A 466 -3.02 -22.27 12.91
CA SER A 466 -2.68 -20.95 12.37
C SER A 466 -1.24 -20.90 11.84
N TYR A 467 -0.26 -21.43 12.58
CA TYR A 467 1.11 -21.52 12.06
C TYR A 467 1.22 -22.40 10.80
N LYS A 468 0.45 -23.49 10.69
CA LYS A 468 0.43 -24.33 9.47
C LYS A 468 -0.10 -23.55 8.27
N ILE A 469 -1.16 -22.75 8.45
CA ILE A 469 -1.70 -21.86 7.41
C ILE A 469 -0.65 -20.81 7.04
N ALA A 470 -0.05 -20.15 8.03
CA ALA A 470 0.95 -19.10 7.80
C ALA A 470 2.16 -19.55 6.99
N ARG A 471 2.56 -20.83 7.05
CA ARG A 471 3.71 -21.37 6.30
C ARG A 471 3.58 -21.19 4.79
N THR A 472 2.37 -21.13 4.23
CA THR A 472 2.18 -20.90 2.78
C THR A 472 2.47 -19.46 2.38
N TYR A 473 2.47 -18.53 3.34
CA TYR A 473 2.71 -17.10 3.14
C TYR A 473 4.11 -16.66 3.56
N LEU A 474 4.98 -17.60 3.95
CA LEU A 474 6.39 -17.30 4.18
C LEU A 474 7.04 -16.78 2.89
N ARG A 475 7.96 -15.83 3.04
CA ARG A 475 8.68 -15.15 1.95
C ARG A 475 9.10 -16.12 0.84
N GLU A 476 9.77 -17.20 1.21
CA GLU A 476 10.25 -18.21 0.26
C GLU A 476 9.12 -18.84 -0.59
N ARG A 477 7.95 -19.08 -0.01
CA ARG A 477 6.79 -19.62 -0.72
C ARG A 477 6.18 -18.59 -1.67
N VAL A 478 6.07 -17.34 -1.23
CA VAL A 478 5.56 -16.25 -2.06
C VAL A 478 6.50 -15.97 -3.23
N VAL A 479 7.82 -16.05 -3.03
CA VAL A 479 8.82 -16.00 -4.12
C VAL A 479 8.61 -17.12 -5.14
N GLN A 480 8.38 -18.36 -4.69
CA GLN A 480 8.11 -19.47 -5.61
C GLN A 480 6.79 -19.26 -6.38
N ALA A 481 5.76 -18.73 -5.74
CA ALA A 481 4.51 -18.39 -6.42
C ALA A 481 4.73 -17.33 -7.51
N TRP A 482 5.49 -16.26 -7.21
CA TRP A 482 5.89 -15.28 -8.22
C TRP A 482 6.66 -15.90 -9.38
N ARG A 483 7.63 -16.78 -9.10
CA ARG A 483 8.38 -17.49 -10.14
C ARG A 483 7.47 -18.28 -11.06
N GLN A 484 6.56 -19.07 -10.50
CA GLN A 484 5.60 -19.87 -11.29
C GLN A 484 4.75 -19.00 -12.21
N VAL A 485 4.26 -17.86 -11.71
CA VAL A 485 3.48 -16.93 -12.53
C VAL A 485 4.34 -16.34 -13.65
N LEU A 486 5.55 -15.88 -13.35
CA LEU A 486 6.44 -15.31 -14.37
C LEU A 486 6.86 -16.32 -15.42
N ASP A 487 7.12 -17.57 -15.03
CA ASP A 487 7.46 -18.65 -15.97
C ASP A 487 6.25 -19.00 -16.85
N GLY A 488 5.04 -19.10 -16.29
CA GLY A 488 3.82 -19.27 -17.08
C GLY A 488 3.58 -18.11 -18.06
N LEU A 489 3.84 -16.88 -17.62
CA LEU A 489 3.75 -15.70 -18.50
C LEU A 489 4.80 -15.72 -19.63
N ARG A 490 5.94 -16.39 -19.44
CA ARG A 490 6.98 -16.57 -20.48
C ARG A 490 6.65 -17.71 -21.45
N GLU A 491 6.10 -18.82 -20.95
CA GLU A 491 5.69 -19.95 -21.79
C GLU A 491 4.58 -19.56 -22.77
N ASP A 492 3.61 -18.76 -22.33
CA ASP A 492 2.58 -18.16 -23.19
C ASP A 492 3.18 -17.38 -24.38
N LEU A 493 4.33 -16.72 -24.19
CA LEU A 493 5.01 -15.97 -25.27
C LEU A 493 5.57 -16.91 -26.35
N SER A 494 6.06 -18.09 -25.94
CA SER A 494 6.68 -19.07 -26.85
C SER A 494 5.68 -19.88 -27.68
N SER A 495 4.43 -19.97 -27.22
CA SER A 495 3.35 -20.69 -27.93
C SER A 495 2.66 -19.84 -29.01
N HIS A 496 2.88 -18.53 -29.01
CA HIS A 496 2.30 -17.57 -29.97
C HIS A 496 3.34 -16.96 -30.94
N SER A 497 4.58 -17.44 -30.92
CA SER A 497 5.64 -17.15 -31.89
C SER A 497 5.82 -18.29 -32.88
#